data_AF-A0A0C3HVQ9-F1
#
_entry.id   AF-A0A0C3HVQ9-F1
#
_cell.length_a   1.000
_cell.length_b   1.000
_cell.length_c   1.000
_cell.angle_alpha   90.00
_cell.angle_beta   90.00
_cell.angle_gamma   90.00
#
_symmetry.space_group_name_H-M   'P 1'
#
loop_
_entity.id
_entity.type
_entity.pdbx_description
1 polymer ?
#
loop_
_entity_poly.entity_id
_entity_poly.type
_entity_poly.pdbx_seq_one_letter_code
_entity_poly.pdbx_strand_id
1 'polypeptide(L)'
;MTRAEKNEALLQAKTRELANKHGKHRHAYERRRSPPGFWRIDFPSTQEEREDRQKLEKVERDVVAQRYNEAMRPGGAYLFKDE
;
A
#
# COMPACT_ATOMS: atom_id res chain seq x y z
N MET A 1 33.30 -1.19 7.02
CA MET A 1 32.38 -1.54 8.12
C MET A 1 32.96 -2.68 8.95
N THR A 2 33.26 -2.41 10.21
CA THR A 2 33.70 -3.40 11.20
C THR A 2 32.54 -4.32 11.58
N ARG A 3 32.85 -5.46 12.22
CA ARG A 3 31.82 -6.40 12.69
C ARG A 3 30.90 -5.77 13.75
N ALA A 4 31.44 -4.89 14.59
CA ALA A 4 30.68 -4.16 15.60
C ALA A 4 29.66 -3.21 14.94
N GLU A 5 30.10 -2.41 13.96
CA GLU A 5 29.22 -1.50 13.22
C GLU A 5 28.08 -2.25 12.50
N LYS A 6 28.37 -3.42 11.91
CA LYS A 6 27.34 -4.26 11.27
C LYS A 6 26.31 -4.76 12.27
N ASN A 7 26.74 -5.22 13.44
CA ASN A 7 25.85 -5.71 14.49
C ASN A 7 24.96 -4.59 15.03
N GLU A 8 25.51 -3.40 15.23
CA GLU A 8 24.75 -2.24 15.66
C GLU A 8 23.71 -1.82 14.62
N ALA A 9 24.08 -1.77 13.34
CA ALA A 9 23.16 -1.46 12.26
C ALA A 9 21.99 -2.47 12.19
N LEU A 10 22.27 -3.77 12.37
CA LEU A 10 21.24 -4.81 12.44
C LEU A 10 20.32 -4.63 13.64
N LEU A 11 20.87 -4.30 14.81
CA LEU A 11 20.09 -4.05 16.02
C LEU A 11 19.15 -2.85 15.84
N GLN A 12 19.65 -1.75 15.29
CA GLN A 12 18.85 -0.55 15.00
C GLN A 12 17.74 -0.83 13.99
N ALA A 13 18.05 -1.56 12.91
CA ALA A 13 17.07 -1.97 11.91
C ALA A 13 15.95 -2.81 12.51
N LYS A 14 16.30 -3.79 13.36
CA LYS A 14 15.32 -4.66 14.00
C LYS A 14 14.45 -3.92 15.01
N THR A 15 15.05 -3.02 15.77
CA THR A 15 14.33 -2.15 16.72
C THR A 15 13.31 -1.28 15.99
N ARG A 16 13.69 -0.70 14.85
CA ARG A 16 12.78 0.11 14.02
C ARG A 16 11.66 -0.72 13.40
N GLU A 17 11.93 -1.94 12.97
CA GLU A 17 10.90 -2.86 12.47
C GLU A 17 9.84 -3.16 13.55
N LEU A 18 10.27 -3.47 14.77
CA LEU A 18 9.38 -3.75 15.89
C LEU A 18 8.57 -2.51 16.29
N ALA A 19 9.21 -1.34 16.36
CA ALA A 19 8.52 -0.08 16.64
C ALA A 19 7.46 0.23 15.58
N ASN A 20 7.73 0.00 14.30
CA ASN A 20 6.76 0.22 13.23
C ASN A 20 5.56 -0.75 13.28
N LYS A 21 5.77 -1.99 13.75
CA LYS A 21 4.70 -3.00 13.85
C LYS A 21 3.86 -2.89 15.13
N HIS A 22 4.49 -2.55 16.25
CA HIS A 22 3.88 -2.65 17.58
C HIS A 22 3.88 -1.34 18.38
N GLY A 23 4.53 -0.28 17.89
CA GLY A 23 4.58 1.00 18.58
C GLY A 23 3.23 1.71 18.64
N LYS A 24 3.09 2.63 19.59
CA LYS A 24 1.89 3.47 19.78
C LYS A 24 1.51 4.26 18.52
N HIS A 25 2.51 4.71 17.76
CA HIS A 25 2.36 5.49 16.53
C HIS A 25 2.57 4.65 15.26
N ARG A 26 2.24 3.35 15.30
CA ARG A 26 2.28 2.50 14.10
C ARG A 26 1.27 2.95 13.06
N HIS A 27 1.62 2.79 11.79
CA HIS A 27 0.64 2.88 10.71
C HIS A 27 -0.19 1.60 10.69
N ALA A 28 -1.37 1.64 11.32
CA ALA A 28 -2.29 0.50 11.37
C ALA A 28 -2.85 0.12 10.00
N TYR A 29 -2.87 1.08 9.06
CA TYR A 29 -3.36 0.90 7.70
C TYR A 29 -2.32 1.44 6.72
N GLU A 30 -2.21 0.79 5.57
CA GLU A 30 -1.40 1.29 4.47
C GLU A 30 -1.98 2.61 3.95
N ARG A 31 -1.10 3.56 3.58
CA ARG A 31 -1.55 4.81 2.97
C ARG A 31 -2.17 4.49 1.60
N ARG A 32 -3.37 5.00 1.37
CA ARG A 32 -4.00 4.92 0.05
C ARG A 32 -3.15 5.68 -0.96
N ARG A 33 -2.96 5.09 -2.14
CA ARG A 33 -2.28 5.75 -3.26
C ARG A 33 -3.15 6.91 -3.75
N SER A 34 -2.53 8.04 -4.07
CA SER A 34 -3.23 9.14 -4.75
C SER A 34 -3.74 8.66 -6.12
N PRO A 35 -4.95 9.09 -6.54
CA PRO A 35 -5.44 8.77 -7.88
C PRO A 35 -4.49 9.28 -8.98
N PRO A 36 -4.44 8.61 -10.15
CA PRO A 36 -3.77 9.15 -11.33
C PRO A 36 -4.23 10.58 -11.62
N GLY A 37 -3.27 11.49 -11.78
CA GLY A 37 -3.55 12.89 -12.11
C GLY A 37 -3.94 13.81 -10.97
N PHE A 38 -4.05 13.31 -9.74
CA PHE A 38 -4.43 14.15 -8.59
C PHE A 38 -3.52 15.38 -8.37
N TRP A 39 -2.23 15.25 -8.69
CA TRP A 39 -1.24 16.32 -8.51
C TRP A 39 -0.89 17.05 -9.81
N ARG A 40 -1.66 16.86 -10.89
CA ARG A 40 -1.47 17.65 -12.12
C ARG A 40 -1.88 19.09 -11.88
N ILE A 41 -1.04 20.02 -12.33
CA ILE A 41 -1.26 21.46 -12.22
C ILE A 41 -2.15 21.95 -13.37
N ASP A 42 -1.97 21.37 -14.57
CA ASP A 42 -2.69 21.75 -15.79
C ASP A 42 -3.87 20.80 -16.11
N PHE A 43 -4.75 21.24 -17.02
CA PHE A 43 -5.82 20.39 -17.55
C PHE A 43 -5.24 19.25 -18.41
N PRO A 44 -5.70 18.01 -18.22
CA PRO A 44 -5.19 16.88 -18.99
C PRO A 44 -5.63 16.99 -20.45
N SER A 45 -4.75 16.53 -21.34
CA SER A 45 -5.11 16.24 -22.73
C SER A 45 -6.01 15.00 -22.80
N THR A 46 -6.74 14.84 -23.91
CA THR A 46 -7.60 13.66 -24.14
C THR A 46 -6.81 12.34 -24.10
N GLN A 47 -5.53 12.36 -24.48
CA GLN A 47 -4.65 11.19 -24.40
C GLN A 47 -4.30 10.87 -22.94
N GLU A 48 -3.94 11.86 -22.15
CA GLU A 48 -3.64 11.69 -20.72
C GLU A 48 -4.86 11.21 -19.93
N GLU A 49 -6.04 11.73 -20.25
CA GLU A 49 -7.30 11.30 -19.61
C GLU A 49 -7.59 9.82 -19.89
N ARG A 50 -7.32 9.35 -21.11
CA ARG A 50 -7.44 7.92 -21.46
C ARG A 50 -6.43 7.07 -20.69
N GLU A 51 -5.19 7.52 -20.58
CA GLU A 51 -4.18 6.81 -19.79
C GLU A 51 -4.53 6.72 -18.31
N ASP A 52 -5.06 7.81 -17.74
CA ASP A 52 -5.47 7.86 -16.34
C ASP A 52 -6.60 6.90 -16.07
N ARG A 53 -7.57 6.82 -16.98
CA ARG A 53 -8.66 5.85 -16.91
C ARG A 53 -8.13 4.42 -16.90
N GLN A 54 -7.19 4.09 -17.79
CA GLN A 54 -6.56 2.77 -17.81
C GLN A 54 -5.76 2.47 -16.54
N LYS A 55 -5.07 3.47 -15.96
CA LYS A 55 -4.35 3.33 -14.70
C LYS A 55 -5.31 3.11 -13.52
N LEU A 56 -6.43 3.85 -13.49
CA LEU A 56 -7.49 3.69 -12.49
C LEU A 56 -8.09 2.28 -12.54
N GLU A 57 -8.46 1.79 -13.73
CA GLU A 57 -9.01 0.44 -13.89
C GLU A 57 -8.06 -0.66 -13.41
N LYS A 58 -6.75 -0.47 -13.54
CA LYS A 58 -5.75 -1.41 -13.02
C LYS A 58 -5.72 -1.37 -11.49
N VAL A 59 -5.69 -0.18 -10.91
CA VAL A 59 -5.70 0.00 -9.45
C VAL A 59 -6.98 -0.57 -8.84
N GLU A 60 -8.14 -0.36 -9.47
CA GLU A 60 -9.41 -0.92 -9.02
C GLU A 60 -9.40 -2.45 -9.04
N ARG A 61 -8.91 -3.05 -10.13
CA ARG A 61 -8.75 -4.50 -10.23
C ARG A 61 -7.84 -5.06 -9.13
N ASP A 62 -6.71 -4.41 -8.87
CA ASP A 62 -5.78 -4.82 -7.81
C ASP A 62 -6.44 -4.76 -6.42
N VAL A 63 -7.21 -3.69 -6.14
CA VAL A 63 -7.93 -3.52 -4.88
C VAL A 63 -9.01 -4.58 -4.72
N VAL A 64 -9.77 -4.89 -5.77
CA VAL A 64 -10.79 -5.95 -5.75
C VAL A 64 -10.14 -7.32 -5.52
N ALA A 65 -9.05 -7.63 -6.21
CA ALA A 65 -8.31 -8.87 -6.03
C ALA A 65 -7.78 -9.00 -4.59
N GLN A 66 -7.23 -7.92 -4.02
CA GLN A 66 -6.78 -7.91 -2.62
C GLN A 66 -7.94 -8.16 -1.66
N ARG A 67 -9.09 -7.51 -1.85
CA ARG A 67 -10.28 -7.70 -1.03
C ARG A 67 -10.82 -9.11 -1.12
N TYR A 68 -10.85 -9.68 -2.33
CA TYR A 68 -11.25 -11.06 -2.56
C TYR A 68 -10.32 -12.04 -1.83
N ASN A 69 -9.01 -11.87 -1.95
CA ASN A 69 -8.03 -12.70 -1.25
C ASN A 69 -8.18 -12.61 0.27
N GLU A 70 -8.43 -11.41 0.80
CA GLU A 70 -8.72 -11.22 2.23
C GLU A 70 -10.03 -11.90 2.63
N ALA A 71 -11.09 -11.81 1.82
CA ALA A 71 -12.37 -12.45 2.12
C ALA A 71 -12.30 -13.98 2.13
N MET A 72 -11.45 -14.57 1.29
CA MET A 72 -11.22 -16.01 1.25
C MET A 72 -10.35 -16.54 2.40
N ARG A 73 -9.69 -15.65 3.16
CA ARG A 73 -8.84 -16.03 4.30
C ARG A 73 -9.69 -16.20 5.57
N PRO A 74 -9.48 -17.25 6.38
CA PRO A 74 -10.12 -17.38 7.68
C PRO A 74 -9.79 -16.17 8.59
N GLY A 75 -10.82 -15.46 9.06
CA GLY A 75 -10.66 -14.25 9.87
C GLY A 75 -10.21 -13.00 9.09
N GLY A 76 -10.39 -13.00 7.76
CA GLY A 76 -10.10 -11.86 6.92
C GLY A 76 -10.96 -10.63 7.20
N ALA A 77 -10.49 -9.47 6.73
CA ALA A 77 -11.15 -8.19 6.98
C ALA A 77 -12.40 -7.91 6.11
N TYR A 78 -12.65 -8.75 5.09
CA TYR A 78 -13.73 -8.58 4.14
C TYR A 78 -14.62 -9.83 4.12
N LEU A 79 -15.90 -9.65 3.81
CA LEU A 79 -16.83 -10.73 3.53
C LEU A 79 -17.34 -10.51 2.10
N PHE A 80 -17.15 -11.49 1.23
CA PHE A 80 -17.75 -11.46 -0.10
C PHE A 80 -19.20 -11.89 0.06
N LYS A 81 -20.13 -10.94 -0.09
CA LYS A 81 -21.56 -11.23 -0.10
C LYS A 81 -21.93 -11.43 -1.57
N ASP A 82 -21.76 -12.67 -2.03
CA ASP A 82 -22.36 -13.10 -3.29
C ASP A 82 -23.88 -12.91 -3.18
N GLU A 83 -24.46 -12.06 -4.03
CA GLU A 83 -25.89 -12.10 -4.36
C GLU A 83 -26.07 -12.84 -5.68
#